data_AF-A0A972MXF3-F1
#
_entry.id   AF-A0A972MXF3-F1
#
_cell.length_a   1.000
_cell.length_b   1.000
_cell.length_c   1.000
_cell.angle_alpha   90.00
_cell.angle_beta   90.00
_cell.angle_gamma   90.00
#
_symmetry.space_group_name_H-M   'P 1'
#
loop_
_entity.id
_entity.type
_entity.pdbx_description
1 polymer ?
#
loop_
_entity_poly.entity_id
_entity_poly.type
_entity_poly.pdbx_seq_one_letter_code
_entity_poly.pdbx_strand_id
1 'polypeptide(L)'
;MKFCPYCGAKLSSHSRFCVECGINLAITSEEFPFDERVTGSNVTVGDVGILRGNINASTHIDSWTNITGDVNIHMGVQEPSAQEIFEKALTALRLKNYSLAVQLFRQYTAKNLIDADGYYYLALATLQGNRPKLARLSTIRTIEGYLQSATAINKSCSHAFLLWAIVKQDYFIANGIAVTPPPISELISRGRVIEVKHAREIIMHVHAPRNEIWEWLRANL
;
A
#
# COMPACT_ATOMS: atom_id res chain seq x y z
N MET A 1 -15.40 14.73 -26.19
CA MET A 1 -15.14 14.42 -24.77
C MET A 1 -13.64 14.38 -24.55
N LYS A 2 -13.12 14.93 -23.46
CA LYS A 2 -11.68 14.96 -23.15
C LYS A 2 -11.39 13.95 -22.04
N PHE A 3 -10.27 13.24 -22.14
CA PHE A 3 -9.80 12.28 -21.13
C PHE A 3 -8.42 12.70 -20.62
N CYS A 4 -8.13 12.40 -19.35
CA CYS A 4 -6.81 12.65 -18.80
C CYS A 4 -5.79 11.72 -19.46
N PRO A 5 -4.69 12.24 -20.04
CA PRO A 5 -3.68 11.40 -20.69
C PRO A 5 -2.88 10.55 -19.70
N TYR A 6 -2.95 10.84 -18.40
CA TYR A 6 -2.18 10.14 -17.37
C TYR A 6 -2.97 9.02 -16.69
N CYS A 7 -4.25 9.24 -16.36
CA CYS A 7 -5.07 8.25 -15.64
C CYS A 7 -6.34 7.80 -16.37
N GLY A 8 -6.64 8.36 -17.56
CA GLY A 8 -7.83 7.99 -18.34
C GLY A 8 -9.16 8.54 -17.82
N ALA A 9 -9.17 9.32 -16.73
CA ALA A 9 -10.40 9.90 -16.18
C ALA A 9 -11.08 10.87 -17.17
N LYS A 10 -12.41 10.89 -17.15
CA LYS A 10 -13.22 11.79 -17.98
C LYS A 10 -13.07 13.23 -17.48
N LEU A 11 -12.66 14.13 -18.35
CA LEU A 11 -12.45 15.55 -18.03
C LEU A 11 -13.59 16.41 -18.56
N SER A 12 -13.89 17.49 -17.84
CA SER A 12 -14.72 18.56 -18.36
C SER A 12 -13.96 19.34 -19.44
N SER A 13 -14.69 19.95 -20.38
CA SER A 13 -14.11 20.66 -21.54
C SER A 13 -13.11 21.77 -21.18
N HIS A 14 -13.15 22.29 -19.94
CA HIS A 14 -12.31 23.39 -19.45
C HIS A 14 -11.48 23.02 -18.21
N SER A 15 -11.31 21.74 -17.89
CA SER A 15 -10.49 21.30 -16.76
C SER A 15 -9.03 21.71 -16.94
N ARG A 16 -8.49 22.53 -16.02
CA ARG A 16 -7.05 22.89 -15.97
C ARG A 16 -6.22 21.87 -15.19
N PHE A 17 -6.86 20.99 -14.43
CA PHE A 17 -6.21 19.89 -13.72
C PHE A 17 -7.15 18.67 -13.67
N CYS A 18 -6.58 17.48 -13.51
CA CYS A 18 -7.37 16.27 -13.28
C CYS A 18 -7.72 16.14 -11.80
N VAL A 19 -9.01 16.03 -11.47
CA VAL A 19 -9.47 15.85 -10.09
C VAL A 19 -9.15 14.48 -9.49
N GLU A 20 -8.92 13.48 -10.34
CA GLU A 20 -8.61 12.12 -9.89
C GLU A 20 -7.12 11.92 -9.58
N CYS A 21 -6.23 12.42 -10.44
CA CYS A 21 -4.77 12.20 -10.29
C CYS A 21 -3.96 13.46 -9.97
N GLY A 22 -4.58 14.65 -9.97
CA GLY A 22 -3.94 15.91 -9.58
C GLY A 22 -3.06 16.57 -10.65
N ILE A 23 -2.95 16.01 -11.86
CA ILE A 23 -2.04 16.56 -12.89
C ILE A 23 -2.55 17.87 -13.49
N ASN A 24 -1.64 18.83 -13.73
CA ASN A 24 -1.95 20.10 -14.38
C ASN A 24 -1.98 19.94 -15.92
N LEU A 25 -3.14 20.22 -16.51
CA LEU A 25 -3.43 20.10 -17.95
C LEU A 25 -3.12 21.38 -18.74
N ALA A 26 -2.71 22.46 -18.07
CA ALA A 26 -2.38 23.74 -18.70
C ALA A 26 -0.93 23.84 -19.20
N ILE A 27 -0.08 22.83 -18.92
CA ILE A 27 1.35 22.84 -19.27
C ILE A 27 1.60 22.27 -20.68
N THR A 28 0.56 21.88 -21.44
CA THR A 28 0.76 21.16 -22.71
C THR A 28 0.67 22.03 -23.98
N SER A 29 0.96 23.33 -23.92
CA SER A 29 0.84 24.19 -25.11
C SER A 29 1.95 25.22 -25.29
N GLU A 30 3.21 24.79 -25.26
CA GLU A 30 4.29 25.51 -25.95
C GLU A 30 4.92 24.60 -27.02
N GLU A 31 4.45 24.86 -28.25
CA GLU A 31 5.10 24.78 -29.56
C GLU A 31 6.04 23.61 -29.87
N PHE A 32 5.52 22.65 -30.63
CA PHE A 32 6.31 21.99 -31.67
C PHE A 32 5.55 22.03 -33.00
N PRO A 33 6.17 22.48 -34.10
CA PRO A 33 5.56 22.46 -35.42
C PRO A 33 5.18 21.02 -35.78
N PHE A 34 3.96 20.87 -36.28
CA PHE A 34 3.41 19.62 -36.77
C PHE A 34 4.05 19.35 -38.13
N ASP A 35 5.15 18.58 -38.15
CA ASP A 35 5.74 18.10 -39.39
C ASP A 35 5.04 16.82 -39.84
N GLU A 36 4.71 16.77 -41.13
CA GLU A 36 3.98 15.69 -41.77
C GLU A 36 4.64 14.34 -41.49
N ARG A 37 3.83 13.35 -41.09
CA ARG A 37 4.28 11.96 -41.09
C ARG A 37 4.59 11.56 -42.53
N VAL A 38 5.88 11.54 -42.88
CA VAL A 38 6.38 10.82 -44.05
C VAL A 38 6.22 9.33 -43.77
N THR A 39 5.03 8.80 -44.05
CA THR A 39 4.81 7.36 -44.10
C THR A 39 5.36 6.85 -45.43
N GLY A 40 6.61 6.38 -45.40
CA GLY A 40 7.21 5.61 -46.48
C GLY A 40 8.14 6.41 -47.39
N SER A 41 9.35 6.68 -46.92
CA SER A 41 10.48 7.02 -47.77
C SER A 41 11.65 6.11 -47.40
N ASN A 42 12.23 5.44 -48.38
CA ASN A 42 13.49 4.72 -48.22
C ASN A 42 14.57 5.75 -47.85
N VAL A 43 15.01 5.75 -46.59
CA VAL A 43 16.12 6.59 -46.13
C VAL A 43 17.40 6.09 -46.78
N THR A 44 18.13 6.97 -47.45
CA THR A 44 19.39 6.65 -48.12
C THR A 44 20.58 7.04 -47.25
N VAL A 45 21.75 6.45 -47.54
CA VAL A 45 23.00 6.78 -46.85
C VAL A 45 23.36 8.24 -47.17
N GLY A 46 23.23 9.13 -46.19
CA GLY A 46 23.52 10.57 -46.31
C GLY A 46 22.39 11.48 -45.82
N ASP A 47 21.18 10.95 -45.61
CA ASP A 47 20.06 11.72 -45.09
C ASP A 47 20.24 12.00 -43.58
N VAL A 48 20.21 13.28 -43.20
CA VAL A 48 20.23 13.71 -41.78
C VAL A 48 18.79 13.90 -41.32
N GLY A 49 18.33 13.07 -40.39
CA GLY A 49 16.98 13.14 -39.82
C GLY A 49 16.98 13.00 -38.31
N ILE A 50 15.98 13.62 -37.65
CA ILE A 50 15.75 13.43 -36.21
C ILE A 50 14.88 12.20 -36.02
N LEU A 51 15.47 11.10 -35.55
CA LEU A 51 14.70 9.93 -35.12
C LEU A 51 14.08 10.23 -33.74
N ARG A 52 12.75 10.35 -33.69
CA ARG A 52 11.99 10.44 -32.43
C ARG A 52 11.44 9.07 -32.06
N GLY A 53 11.99 8.44 -31.03
CA GLY A 53 11.53 7.16 -30.51
C GLY A 53 12.26 6.76 -29.22
N ASN A 54 11.64 5.89 -28.41
CA ASN A 54 12.31 5.30 -27.27
C ASN A 54 13.34 4.26 -27.75
N ILE A 55 14.58 4.37 -27.28
CA ILE A 55 15.61 3.35 -27.49
C ILE A 55 15.23 2.13 -26.63
N ASN A 56 15.24 0.94 -27.22
CA ASN A 56 14.97 -0.32 -26.50
C ASN A 56 15.99 -1.39 -26.90
N ALA A 57 15.84 -2.61 -26.38
CA ALA A 57 16.77 -3.72 -26.61
C ALA A 57 16.91 -4.14 -28.10
N SER A 58 16.02 -3.68 -28.97
CA SER A 58 16.07 -3.92 -30.41
C SER A 58 16.72 -2.77 -31.20
N THR A 59 17.16 -1.70 -30.54
CA THR A 59 17.85 -0.58 -31.19
C THR A 59 19.34 -0.92 -31.37
N HIS A 60 19.76 -1.12 -32.62
CA HIS A 60 21.17 -1.32 -32.96
C HIS A 60 21.86 0.03 -33.18
N ILE A 61 22.73 0.42 -32.26
CA ILE A 61 23.63 1.57 -32.38
C ILE A 61 25.00 1.02 -32.79
N ASP A 62 25.54 1.48 -33.91
CA ASP A 62 26.83 1.06 -34.42
C ASP A 62 27.94 2.09 -34.17
N SER A 63 29.16 1.77 -34.60
CA SER A 63 30.34 2.62 -34.42
C SER A 63 30.30 3.96 -35.16
N TRP A 64 29.33 4.18 -36.04
CA TRP A 64 29.20 5.40 -36.84
C TRP A 64 28.16 6.36 -36.27
N THR A 65 27.43 5.96 -35.22
CA THR A 65 26.41 6.80 -34.59
C THR A 65 27.03 7.76 -33.58
N ASN A 66 27.08 9.06 -33.91
CA ASN A 66 27.64 10.09 -33.03
C ASN A 66 26.53 10.88 -32.31
N ILE A 67 26.39 10.66 -30.99
CA ILE A 67 25.44 11.39 -30.14
C ILE A 67 26.14 12.65 -29.62
N THR A 68 25.77 13.82 -30.15
CA THR A 68 26.34 15.11 -29.75
C THR A 68 25.34 15.84 -28.84
N GLY A 69 25.46 15.65 -27.53
CA GLY A 69 24.60 16.28 -26.51
C GLY A 69 24.64 15.55 -25.16
N ASP A 70 24.05 16.16 -24.13
CA ASP A 70 23.92 15.54 -22.81
C ASP A 70 22.93 14.36 -22.87
N VAL A 71 23.41 13.17 -22.48
CA VAL A 71 22.59 11.96 -22.43
C VAL A 71 22.02 11.79 -21.03
N ASN A 72 20.72 12.04 -20.86
CA ASN A 72 20.01 11.74 -19.63
C ASN A 72 19.53 10.28 -19.63
N ILE A 73 20.27 9.41 -18.95
CA ILE A 73 19.87 8.00 -18.76
C ILE A 73 18.93 7.92 -17.56
N HIS A 74 17.64 7.76 -17.83
CA HIS A 74 16.68 7.37 -16.78
C HIS A 74 16.88 5.87 -16.48
N MET A 75 17.74 5.56 -15.50
CA MET A 75 17.69 4.24 -14.86
C MET A 75 16.30 4.09 -14.26
N GLY A 76 15.45 3.26 -14.87
CA GLY A 76 14.14 2.98 -14.34
C GLY A 76 14.29 2.50 -12.90
N VAL A 77 13.73 3.25 -11.95
CA VAL A 77 13.63 2.79 -10.57
C VAL A 77 12.79 1.53 -10.63
N GLN A 78 13.41 0.37 -10.46
CA GLN A 78 12.68 -0.89 -10.40
C GLN A 78 11.63 -0.73 -9.30
N GLU A 79 10.35 -0.95 -9.64
CA GLU A 79 9.31 -0.91 -8.63
C GLU A 79 9.67 -1.93 -7.54
N PRO A 80 9.63 -1.53 -6.25
CA PRO A 80 10.00 -2.42 -5.17
C PRO A 80 9.09 -3.65 -5.18
N SER A 81 9.69 -4.82 -4.97
CA SER A 81 8.93 -6.08 -4.88
C SER A 81 7.95 -6.04 -3.69
N ALA A 82 6.90 -6.87 -3.74
CA ALA A 82 5.93 -6.91 -2.64
C ALA A 82 6.61 -7.28 -1.30
N GLN A 83 7.62 -8.16 -1.33
CA GLN A 83 8.39 -8.50 -0.14
C GLN A 83 9.17 -7.30 0.41
N GLU A 84 9.83 -6.51 -0.46
CA GLU A 84 10.53 -5.30 -0.01
C GLU A 84 9.59 -4.27 0.60
N ILE A 85 8.38 -4.11 0.06
CA ILE A 85 7.36 -3.22 0.63
C ILE A 85 6.97 -3.72 2.02
N PHE A 86 6.78 -5.03 2.19
CA PHE A 86 6.44 -5.63 3.48
C PHE A 86 7.54 -5.40 4.54
N GLU A 87 8.80 -5.65 4.21
CA GLU A 87 9.92 -5.43 5.12
C GLU A 87 10.10 -3.96 5.50
N LYS A 88 9.90 -3.04 4.53
CA LYS A 88 9.86 -1.59 4.80
C LYS A 88 8.69 -1.23 5.73
N ALA A 89 7.52 -1.85 5.53
CA ALA A 89 6.35 -1.61 6.36
C ALA A 89 6.56 -2.09 7.81
N LEU A 90 7.14 -3.28 8.00
CA LEU A 90 7.52 -3.80 9.31
C LEU A 90 8.56 -2.92 10.00
N THR A 91 9.55 -2.44 9.25
CA THR A 91 10.57 -1.52 9.78
C THR A 91 9.93 -0.22 10.25
N ALA A 92 9.03 0.37 9.45
CA ALA A 92 8.29 1.57 9.83
C ALA A 92 7.43 1.34 11.10
N LEU A 93 6.77 0.18 11.20
CA LEU A 93 5.97 -0.20 12.35
C LEU A 93 6.81 -0.32 13.62
N ARG A 94 7.95 -1.01 13.56
CA ARG A 94 8.91 -1.17 14.69
C ARG A 94 9.47 0.16 15.18
N LEU A 95 9.70 1.10 14.25
CA LEU A 95 10.07 2.49 14.56
C LEU A 95 8.90 3.37 15.02
N LYS A 96 7.70 2.78 15.20
CA LYS A 96 6.46 3.47 15.58
C LYS A 96 6.03 4.57 14.61
N ASN A 97 6.52 4.53 13.37
CA ASN A 97 6.04 5.40 12.29
C ASN A 97 4.77 4.79 11.69
N TYR A 98 3.69 4.84 12.46
CA TYR A 98 2.42 4.20 12.11
C TYR A 98 1.80 4.77 10.83
N SER A 99 1.96 6.06 10.57
CA SER A 99 1.47 6.69 9.34
C SER A 99 2.11 6.07 8.10
N LEU A 100 3.44 5.91 8.11
CA LEU A 100 4.15 5.29 7.00
C LEU A 100 3.84 3.79 6.91
N ALA A 101 3.79 3.10 8.06
CA ALA A 101 3.46 1.67 8.12
C ALA A 101 2.08 1.40 7.49
N VAL A 102 1.04 2.16 7.83
CA VAL A 102 -0.29 2.03 7.24
C VAL A 102 -0.27 2.25 5.73
N GLN A 103 0.46 3.26 5.24
CA GLN A 103 0.59 3.50 3.80
C GLN A 103 1.26 2.33 3.08
N LEU A 104 2.37 1.83 3.62
CA LEU A 104 3.12 0.72 3.02
C LEU A 104 2.34 -0.60 3.08
N PHE A 105 1.66 -0.91 4.20
CA PHE A 105 0.81 -2.10 4.28
C PHE A 105 -0.39 -2.03 3.32
N ARG A 106 -0.96 -0.84 3.08
CA ARG A 106 -1.99 -0.68 2.03
C ARG A 106 -1.43 -0.99 0.64
N GLN A 107 -0.26 -0.45 0.31
CA GLN A 107 0.41 -0.76 -0.95
C GLN A 107 0.73 -2.26 -1.07
N TYR A 108 1.18 -2.88 0.02
CA TYR A 108 1.42 -4.31 0.09
C TYR A 108 0.15 -5.13 -0.19
N THR A 109 -0.93 -4.87 0.54
CA THR A 109 -2.20 -5.60 0.36
C THR A 109 -2.81 -5.38 -1.03
N ALA A 110 -2.54 -4.25 -1.68
CA ALA A 110 -2.96 -4.00 -3.05
C ALA A 110 -2.21 -4.87 -4.08
N LYS A 111 -0.95 -5.22 -3.81
CA LYS A 111 -0.15 -6.14 -4.65
C LYS A 111 -0.38 -7.62 -4.26
N ASN A 112 -0.60 -7.91 -2.99
CA ASN A 112 -0.79 -9.25 -2.44
C ASN A 112 -2.14 -9.38 -1.71
N LEU A 113 -3.20 -9.66 -2.47
CA LEU A 113 -4.58 -9.68 -1.96
C LEU A 113 -4.89 -10.87 -1.04
N ILE A 114 -4.10 -11.95 -1.11
CA ILE A 114 -4.33 -13.23 -0.43
C ILE A 114 -3.37 -13.48 0.74
N ASP A 115 -2.65 -12.47 1.20
CA ASP A 115 -1.80 -12.60 2.38
C ASP A 115 -2.53 -12.15 3.65
N ALA A 116 -2.69 -13.06 4.61
CA ALA A 116 -3.37 -12.78 5.87
C ALA A 116 -2.57 -11.84 6.77
N ASP A 117 -1.23 -11.97 6.77
CA ASP A 117 -0.34 -11.19 7.61
C ASP A 117 -0.41 -9.71 7.22
N GLY A 118 -0.46 -9.40 5.92
CA GLY A 118 -0.65 -8.04 5.41
C GLY A 118 -1.86 -7.31 6.01
N TYR A 119 -3.02 -7.98 6.08
CA TYR A 119 -4.21 -7.39 6.71
C TYR A 119 -4.09 -7.31 8.23
N TYR A 120 -3.47 -8.30 8.88
CA TYR A 120 -3.18 -8.26 10.31
C TYR A 120 -2.29 -7.06 10.68
N TYR A 121 -1.15 -6.87 10.00
CA TYR A 121 -0.26 -5.76 10.28
C TYR A 121 -0.87 -4.41 9.92
N LEU A 122 -1.72 -4.35 8.90
CA LEU A 122 -2.50 -3.15 8.60
C LEU A 122 -3.45 -2.79 9.76
N ALA A 123 -4.12 -3.79 10.36
CA ALA A 123 -4.95 -3.61 11.54
C ALA A 123 -4.13 -3.13 12.76
N LEU A 124 -2.99 -3.77 13.00
CA LEU A 124 -2.07 -3.42 14.10
C LEU A 124 -1.51 -2.00 13.94
N ALA A 125 -1.07 -1.62 12.75
CA ALA A 125 -0.58 -0.27 12.46
C ALA A 125 -1.68 0.79 12.58
N THR A 126 -2.93 0.45 12.23
CA THR A 126 -4.10 1.35 12.34
C THR A 126 -4.46 1.70 13.78
N LEU A 127 -4.08 0.88 14.77
CA LEU A 127 -4.21 1.23 16.20
C LEU A 127 -3.26 2.35 16.63
N GLN A 128 -2.17 2.59 15.88
CA GLN A 128 -1.21 3.67 16.13
C GLN A 128 -0.56 3.64 17.53
N GLY A 129 -0.40 2.47 18.15
CA GLY A 129 0.13 2.38 19.52
C GLY A 129 -0.88 2.79 20.60
N ASN A 130 -2.08 3.22 20.21
CA ASN A 130 -3.10 3.72 21.12
C ASN A 130 -3.93 2.58 21.69
N ARG A 131 -4.53 2.85 22.84
CA ARG A 131 -5.48 1.95 23.48
C ARG A 131 -6.76 1.84 22.65
N PRO A 132 -7.21 0.62 22.26
CA PRO A 132 -8.45 0.45 21.51
C PRO A 132 -9.65 1.17 22.13
N LYS A 133 -9.80 1.12 23.46
CA LYS A 133 -10.85 1.84 24.21
C LYS A 133 -11.03 3.31 23.83
N LEU A 134 -9.94 4.01 23.49
CA LEU A 134 -9.91 5.44 23.20
C LEU A 134 -10.10 5.77 21.71
N ALA A 135 -10.13 4.76 20.84
CA ALA A 135 -10.28 4.96 19.41
C ALA A 135 -11.72 5.34 19.03
N ARG A 136 -11.89 5.91 17.83
CA ARG A 136 -13.22 6.17 17.26
C ARG A 136 -13.87 4.86 16.79
N LEU A 137 -15.19 4.77 16.86
CA LEU A 137 -15.93 3.61 16.38
C LEU A 137 -15.61 3.28 14.92
N SER A 138 -15.48 4.28 14.05
CA SER A 138 -15.12 4.08 12.64
C SER A 138 -13.77 3.38 12.50
N THR A 139 -12.76 3.82 13.26
CA THR A 139 -11.43 3.19 13.30
C THR A 139 -11.52 1.74 13.76
N ILE A 140 -12.29 1.46 14.81
CA ILE A 140 -12.49 0.10 15.32
C ILE A 140 -13.17 -0.79 14.28
N ARG A 141 -14.21 -0.29 13.59
CA ARG A 141 -14.87 -1.05 12.52
C ARG A 141 -13.94 -1.32 11.34
N THR A 142 -13.07 -0.37 10.98
CA THR A 142 -12.03 -0.59 9.98
C THR A 142 -11.04 -1.69 10.42
N ILE A 143 -10.60 -1.66 11.68
CA ILE A 143 -9.72 -2.68 12.25
C ILE A 143 -10.40 -4.06 12.24
N GLU A 144 -11.65 -4.16 12.69
CA GLU A 144 -12.43 -5.41 12.62
C GLU A 144 -12.55 -5.92 11.18
N GLY A 145 -12.76 -5.04 10.21
CA GLY A 145 -12.81 -5.41 8.79
C GLY A 145 -11.50 -6.02 8.29
N TYR A 146 -10.35 -5.43 8.63
CA TYR A 146 -9.04 -6.00 8.27
C TYR A 146 -8.79 -7.36 8.95
N LEU A 147 -9.14 -7.51 10.23
CA LEU A 147 -9.00 -8.78 10.94
C LEU A 147 -9.95 -9.85 10.41
N GLN A 148 -11.15 -9.46 10.01
CA GLN A 148 -12.07 -10.34 9.31
C GLN A 148 -11.50 -10.81 7.97
N SER A 149 -10.90 -9.92 7.17
CA SER A 149 -10.20 -10.30 5.94
C SER A 149 -9.06 -11.29 6.20
N ALA A 150 -8.19 -11.00 7.18
CA ALA A 150 -7.07 -11.88 7.54
C ALA A 150 -7.55 -13.30 7.91
N THR A 151 -8.59 -13.38 8.75
CA THR A 151 -9.14 -14.65 9.24
C THR A 151 -9.99 -15.40 8.22
N ALA A 152 -10.54 -14.70 7.22
CA ALA A 152 -11.21 -15.28 6.06
C ALA A 152 -10.20 -15.91 5.08
N ILE A 153 -9.06 -15.24 4.85
CA ILE A 153 -7.96 -15.72 4.01
C ILE A 153 -7.31 -16.94 4.67
N ASN A 154 -6.91 -16.82 5.93
CA ASN A 154 -6.28 -17.89 6.69
C ASN A 154 -7.06 -18.18 7.98
N LYS A 155 -7.81 -19.29 7.96
CA LYS A 155 -8.62 -19.74 9.11
C LYS A 155 -7.79 -20.12 10.33
N SER A 156 -6.48 -20.30 10.18
CA SER A 156 -5.52 -20.64 11.24
C SER A 156 -4.66 -19.44 11.67
N CYS A 157 -5.00 -18.21 11.24
CA CYS A 157 -4.30 -16.98 11.61
C CYS A 157 -4.55 -16.59 13.07
N SER A 158 -3.89 -17.28 14.00
CA SER A 158 -4.11 -17.17 15.44
C SER A 158 -3.86 -15.77 15.99
N HIS A 159 -2.83 -15.08 15.48
CA HIS A 159 -2.49 -13.73 15.92
C HIS A 159 -3.56 -12.69 15.53
N ALA A 160 -4.22 -12.84 14.37
CA ALA A 160 -5.34 -11.97 14.00
C ALA A 160 -6.56 -12.21 14.90
N PHE A 161 -6.88 -13.46 15.21
CA PHE A 161 -7.94 -13.78 16.17
C PHE A 161 -7.68 -13.17 17.54
N LEU A 162 -6.44 -13.27 18.02
CA LEU A 162 -6.08 -12.78 19.34
C LEU A 162 -6.10 -11.25 19.41
N LEU A 163 -5.55 -10.57 18.39
CA LEU A 163 -5.63 -9.12 18.28
C LEU A 163 -7.10 -8.65 18.22
N TRP A 164 -7.97 -9.37 17.49
CA TRP A 164 -9.38 -9.05 17.41
C TRP A 164 -10.07 -9.20 18.77
N ALA A 165 -9.74 -10.26 19.52
CA ALA A 165 -10.28 -10.47 20.86
C ALA A 165 -9.89 -9.33 21.82
N ILE A 166 -8.61 -8.90 21.79
CA ILE A 166 -8.09 -7.79 22.59
C ILE A 166 -8.84 -6.50 22.23
N VAL A 167 -8.93 -6.17 20.94
CA VAL A 167 -9.64 -4.98 20.46
C VAL A 167 -11.11 -5.01 20.92
N LYS A 168 -11.79 -6.15 20.82
CA LYS A 168 -13.20 -6.24 21.20
C LYS A 168 -13.41 -6.10 22.70
N GLN A 169 -12.60 -6.78 23.51
CA GLN A 169 -12.70 -6.69 24.97
C GLN A 169 -12.36 -5.28 25.45
N ASP A 170 -11.30 -4.66 24.91
CA ASP A 170 -10.90 -3.32 25.36
C ASP A 170 -11.82 -2.20 24.83
N TYR A 171 -12.39 -2.33 23.63
CA TYR A 171 -13.29 -1.32 23.08
C TYR A 171 -14.75 -1.51 23.47
N PHE A 172 -15.34 -2.68 23.21
CA PHE A 172 -16.78 -2.86 23.39
C PHE A 172 -17.13 -3.08 24.86
N ILE A 173 -16.50 -4.05 25.53
CA ILE A 173 -16.79 -4.37 26.93
C ILE A 173 -16.41 -3.20 27.84
N ALA A 174 -15.20 -2.65 27.70
CA ALA A 174 -14.73 -1.58 28.59
C ALA A 174 -15.46 -0.23 28.41
N ASN A 175 -16.21 -0.05 27.30
CA ASN A 175 -17.08 1.10 27.07
C ASN A 175 -18.59 0.75 27.23
N GLY A 176 -18.95 -0.47 27.64
CA GLY A 176 -20.34 -0.89 27.79
C GLY A 176 -21.15 -0.98 26.48
N ILE A 177 -20.47 -1.17 25.35
CA ILE A 177 -21.08 -1.29 24.02
C ILE A 177 -21.37 -2.76 23.73
N ALA A 178 -22.52 -3.05 23.10
CA ALA A 178 -22.86 -4.39 22.67
C ALA A 178 -21.81 -4.98 21.71
N VAL A 179 -21.36 -6.19 22.01
CA VAL A 179 -20.39 -6.92 21.19
C VAL A 179 -21.11 -7.54 19.99
N THR A 180 -20.69 -7.17 18.78
CA THR A 180 -21.18 -7.80 17.55
C THR A 180 -20.43 -9.12 17.30
N PRO A 181 -21.00 -10.10 16.57
CA PRO A 181 -20.28 -11.29 16.16
C PRO A 181 -18.95 -10.96 15.42
N PRO A 182 -17.94 -11.83 15.51
CA PRO A 182 -17.86 -13.05 16.33
C PRO A 182 -17.67 -12.73 17.84
N PRO A 183 -18.12 -13.63 18.74
CA PRO A 183 -17.96 -13.45 20.17
C PRO A 183 -16.48 -13.57 20.60
N ILE A 184 -16.11 -12.86 21.68
CA ILE A 184 -14.73 -12.80 22.19
C ILE A 184 -14.21 -14.21 22.57
N SER A 185 -15.07 -15.07 23.12
CA SER A 185 -14.72 -16.45 23.49
C SER A 185 -14.29 -17.30 22.29
N GLU A 186 -14.95 -17.16 21.14
CA GLU A 186 -14.56 -17.84 19.90
C GLU A 186 -13.19 -17.34 19.42
N LEU A 187 -12.98 -16.02 19.44
CA LEU A 187 -11.72 -15.42 19.04
C LEU A 187 -10.56 -15.91 19.92
N ILE A 188 -10.74 -15.96 21.24
CA ILE A 188 -9.73 -16.49 22.17
C ILE A 188 -9.42 -17.96 21.85
N SER A 189 -10.46 -18.78 21.66
CA SER A 189 -10.28 -20.21 21.36
C SER A 189 -9.44 -20.42 20.09
N ARG A 190 -9.66 -19.61 19.05
CA ARG A 190 -8.93 -19.70 17.78
C ARG A 190 -7.55 -19.04 17.83
N GLY A 191 -7.36 -18.06 18.72
CA GLY A 191 -6.09 -17.35 18.93
C GLY A 191 -5.16 -17.99 19.96
N ARG A 192 -5.54 -19.12 20.58
CA ARG A 192 -4.84 -19.71 21.73
C ARG A 192 -3.38 -20.09 21.47
N VAL A 193 -3.07 -20.56 20.25
CA VAL A 193 -1.71 -20.95 19.86
C VAL A 193 -1.11 -19.83 19.02
N ILE A 194 -0.47 -18.87 19.69
CA ILE A 194 0.18 -17.72 19.05
C ILE A 194 1.69 -17.89 19.05
N GLU A 195 2.32 -17.52 17.93
CA GLU A 195 3.78 -17.46 17.84
C GLU A 195 4.34 -16.29 18.66
N VAL A 196 5.49 -16.52 19.31
CA VAL A 196 6.16 -15.54 20.18
C VAL A 196 6.41 -14.22 19.47
N LYS A 197 6.77 -14.23 18.17
CA LYS A 197 7.01 -13.00 17.39
C LYS A 197 5.77 -12.10 17.34
N HIS A 198 4.61 -12.65 17.02
CA HIS A 198 3.36 -11.91 16.89
C HIS A 198 2.85 -11.45 18.26
N ALA A 199 3.00 -12.30 19.28
CA ALA A 199 2.63 -11.94 20.64
C ALA A 199 3.44 -10.72 21.14
N ARG A 200 4.75 -10.66 20.83
CA ARG A 200 5.59 -9.49 21.12
C ARG A 200 5.16 -8.24 20.37
N GLU A 201 4.80 -8.37 19.09
CA GLU A 201 4.32 -7.24 18.28
C GLU A 201 3.00 -6.67 18.80
N ILE A 202 2.07 -7.53 19.21
CA ILE A 202 0.82 -7.10 19.85
C ILE A 202 1.13 -6.30 21.12
N ILE A 203 2.00 -6.79 22.00
CA ILE A 203 2.37 -6.06 23.22
C ILE A 203 3.06 -4.73 22.90
N MET A 204 3.93 -4.70 21.89
CA MET A 204 4.70 -3.53 21.52
C MET A 204 3.83 -2.41 20.92
N HIS A 205 2.80 -2.78 20.16
CA HIS A 205 2.01 -1.84 19.37
C HIS A 205 0.56 -1.67 19.84
N VAL A 206 0.13 -2.42 20.86
CA VAL A 206 -1.19 -2.27 21.48
C VAL A 206 -1.01 -2.00 22.96
N HIS A 207 -1.54 -0.87 23.44
CA HIS A 207 -1.56 -0.55 24.85
C HIS A 207 -2.95 -0.80 25.44
N ALA A 208 -3.17 -1.94 26.11
CA ALA A 208 -4.50 -2.32 26.63
C ALA A 208 -4.47 -2.69 28.12
N PRO A 209 -4.17 -1.75 29.03
CA PRO A 209 -4.12 -2.05 30.46
C PRO A 209 -5.49 -2.49 30.98
N ARG A 210 -5.51 -3.51 31.85
CA ARG A 210 -6.73 -4.17 32.38
C ARG A 210 -7.53 -4.96 31.33
N ASN A 211 -7.00 -5.18 30.14
CA ASN A 211 -7.52 -6.19 29.22
C ASN A 211 -6.92 -7.54 29.62
N GLU A 212 -7.76 -8.50 29.97
CA GLU A 212 -7.32 -9.80 30.52
C GLU A 212 -6.44 -10.57 29.54
N ILE A 213 -6.80 -10.53 28.25
CA ILE A 213 -6.07 -11.24 27.19
C ILE A 213 -4.68 -10.64 26.99
N TRP A 214 -4.60 -9.32 26.99
CA TRP A 214 -3.34 -8.60 26.80
C TRP A 214 -2.42 -8.68 28.03
N GLU A 215 -2.96 -8.58 29.24
CA GLU A 215 -2.18 -8.78 30.47
C GLU A 215 -1.68 -10.24 30.57
N TRP A 216 -2.51 -11.22 30.16
CA TRP A 216 -2.09 -12.61 30.07
C TRP A 216 -0.92 -12.79 29.09
N LEU A 217 -1.00 -12.19 27.90
CA LEU A 217 0.11 -12.22 26.93
C LEU A 217 1.40 -11.64 27.52
N ARG A 218 1.29 -10.50 28.21
CA ARG A 218 2.45 -9.83 28.82
C ARG A 218 3.08 -10.66 29.94
N ALA A 219 2.27 -11.39 30.71
CA ALA A 219 2.78 -12.22 31.81
C ALA A 219 3.43 -13.54 31.34
N ASN A 220 3.19 -13.97 30.10
CA ASN A 220 3.61 -15.29 29.58
C ASN A 220 4.61 -15.20 28.39
N LEU A 221 5.29 -14.06 28.23
CA LEU A 221 6.28 -13.79 27.19
C LEU A 221 7.63 -13.36 27.76
#